data_AF-A0A1P8F5W0-F1
#
_entry.id   AF-A0A1P8F5W0-F1
#
_cell.length_a   1.000
_cell.length_b   1.000
_cell.length_c   1.000
_cell.angle_alpha   90.00
_cell.angle_beta   90.00
_cell.angle_gamma   90.00
#
_symmetry.space_group_name_H-M   'P 1'
#
loop_
_entity.id
_entity.type
_entity.pdbx_description
1 polymer ?
#
loop_
_entity_poly.entity_id
_entity_poly.type
_entity_poly.pdbx_seq_one_letter_code
_entity_poly.pdbx_strand_id
1 'polypeptide(L)'
;MNLVLARNCTNSCAYCFETAERQGKFSDFISMENVSKFTNWARSSNLEYLSLLGGEPFLHPELNLIVKTLRQTCPTTNLRILTGGVFNKKLLDNLLPEDFGLVFNVNEPRDYKNPKHFSKVINNIQHAIKMGFRVVLGFNVWRTDFDPQFMPELANSLARTNFRWTVANPQIDFPSKVVNPSQYAELSNACFTMLQEASRLNLDAMLDCPVPLCFFNESQLAWVRQYHPGTSTRIGTCGPVLDVTPELEVLRCFAFSRIKRVNLLNFNNQEGILNWYHKRVDTQMLKQGTFEKCNKCDHFRTGRCYGGCLAWHDIAFNHDSIPSASDLALKMQKAIADQDYTLVLTLYREADIWARTAVPTYIAAEAANKLGQWKDAFRFAALAQDMTEDSSPELKHFVKELMLNIP
;
A
#
# COMPACT_ATOMS: atom_id res chain seq x y z
N MET A 1 4.79 -7.30 -3.51
CA MET A 1 6.02 -6.51 -3.27
C MET A 1 6.50 -5.88 -4.56
N ASN A 2 7.40 -4.91 -4.45
CA ASN A 2 7.99 -4.14 -5.53
C ASN A 2 9.54 -4.19 -5.45
N LEU A 3 10.23 -4.27 -6.58
CA LEU A 3 11.70 -4.21 -6.67
C LEU A 3 12.14 -3.09 -7.62
N VAL A 4 12.92 -2.16 -7.09
CA VAL A 4 13.51 -1.05 -7.83
C VAL A 4 14.74 -1.54 -8.59
N LEU A 5 14.66 -1.51 -9.92
CA LEU A 5 15.77 -1.88 -10.79
C LEU A 5 16.68 -0.70 -11.09
N ALA A 6 16.10 0.47 -11.36
CA ALA A 6 16.82 1.65 -11.81
C ALA A 6 16.31 2.91 -11.13
N ARG A 7 17.17 3.82 -10.70
CA ARG A 7 16.77 5.15 -10.17
C ARG A 7 16.63 6.20 -11.27
N ASN A 8 17.39 6.05 -12.35
CA ASN A 8 17.32 6.94 -13.50
C ASN A 8 15.97 6.83 -14.21
N CYS A 9 15.45 7.96 -14.68
CA CYS A 9 14.14 8.05 -15.34
C CYS A 9 14.25 8.93 -16.60
N THR A 10 13.59 8.50 -17.68
CA THR A 10 13.44 9.28 -18.92
C THR A 10 12.25 10.26 -18.87
N ASN A 11 11.42 10.17 -17.83
CA ASN A 11 10.25 11.01 -17.62
C ASN A 11 10.49 11.99 -16.46
N SER A 12 9.61 12.98 -16.33
CA SER A 12 9.76 14.07 -15.34
C SER A 12 8.41 14.50 -14.75
N CYS A 13 7.62 13.52 -14.33
CA CYS A 13 6.30 13.69 -13.75
C CYS A 13 6.31 14.64 -12.54
N ALA A 14 5.36 15.58 -12.48
CA ALA A 14 5.23 16.53 -11.38
C ALA A 14 4.89 15.87 -10.03
N TYR A 15 4.32 14.67 -10.09
CA TYR A 15 3.87 13.85 -8.97
C TYR A 15 4.78 12.65 -8.68
N CYS A 16 6.00 12.63 -9.23
CA CYS A 16 6.88 11.45 -9.16
C CYS A 16 7.13 11.01 -7.71
N PHE A 17 6.64 9.82 -7.37
CA PHE A 17 6.73 9.23 -6.04
C PHE A 17 8.15 8.73 -5.70
N GLU A 18 9.06 8.60 -6.67
CA GLU A 18 10.45 8.16 -6.43
C GLU A 18 11.43 9.32 -6.28
N THR A 19 10.96 10.58 -6.21
CA THR A 19 11.86 11.74 -6.27
C THR A 19 12.88 11.76 -5.13
N ALA A 20 12.47 11.41 -3.91
CA ALA A 20 13.39 11.29 -2.78
C ALA A 20 14.48 10.22 -3.00
N GLU A 21 14.17 9.10 -3.68
CA GLU A 21 15.12 8.01 -3.93
C GLU A 21 16.15 8.35 -5.02
N ARG A 22 15.87 9.38 -5.84
CA ARG A 22 16.79 9.88 -6.87
C ARG A 22 17.79 10.90 -6.35
N GLN A 23 17.66 11.33 -5.08
CA GLN A 23 18.56 12.31 -4.47
C GLN A 23 19.56 11.60 -3.54
N GLY A 24 20.85 11.70 -3.86
CA GLY A 24 21.93 11.17 -3.03
C GLY A 24 23.02 10.48 -3.84
N LYS A 25 24.00 9.89 -3.14
CA LYS A 25 25.07 9.05 -3.74
C LYS A 25 24.67 7.57 -3.69
N PHE A 26 23.53 7.23 -4.27
CA PHE A 26 23.08 5.83 -4.36
C PHE A 26 23.46 5.23 -5.73
N SER A 27 23.47 3.89 -5.82
CA SER A 27 23.68 3.23 -7.11
C SER A 27 22.51 3.49 -8.05
N ASP A 28 22.77 3.79 -9.32
CA ASP A 28 21.70 4.01 -10.30
C ASP A 28 20.93 2.72 -10.61
N PHE A 29 21.56 1.57 -10.44
CA PHE A 29 21.03 0.26 -10.80
C PHE A 29 21.22 -0.78 -9.69
N ILE A 30 20.33 -1.77 -9.62
CA ILE A 30 20.54 -2.97 -8.82
C ILE A 30 21.62 -3.85 -9.46
N SER A 31 22.54 -4.38 -8.66
CA SER A 31 23.55 -5.32 -9.17
C SER A 31 22.95 -6.71 -9.37
N MET A 32 23.48 -7.51 -10.30
CA MET A 32 23.08 -8.91 -10.46
C MET A 32 23.34 -9.76 -9.22
N GLU A 33 24.31 -9.37 -8.38
CA GLU A 33 24.51 -10.00 -7.06
C GLU A 33 23.29 -9.78 -6.15
N ASN A 34 22.79 -8.54 -6.06
CA ASN A 34 21.61 -8.24 -5.27
C ASN A 34 20.33 -8.80 -5.89
N VAL A 35 20.23 -8.86 -7.23
CA VAL A 35 19.15 -9.60 -7.92
C VAL A 35 19.16 -11.07 -7.50
N SER A 36 20.34 -11.71 -7.43
CA SER A 36 20.46 -13.11 -7.01
C SER A 36 20.03 -13.31 -5.55
N LYS A 37 20.47 -12.43 -4.64
CA LYS A 37 20.04 -12.44 -3.23
C LYS A 37 18.53 -12.25 -3.09
N PHE A 38 17.97 -11.26 -3.77
CA PHE A 38 16.53 -11.00 -3.79
C PHE A 38 15.76 -12.20 -4.31
N THR A 39 16.19 -12.78 -5.42
CA THR A 39 15.50 -13.90 -6.07
C THR A 39 15.51 -15.15 -5.18
N ASN A 40 16.63 -15.43 -4.51
CA ASN A 40 16.70 -16.52 -3.52
C ASN A 40 15.73 -16.28 -2.35
N TRP A 41 15.67 -15.05 -1.85
CA TRP A 41 14.71 -14.66 -0.81
C TRP A 41 13.25 -14.79 -1.30
N ALA A 42 12.95 -14.33 -2.52
CA ALA A 42 11.63 -14.39 -3.13
C ALA A 42 11.15 -15.83 -3.32
N ARG A 43 12.06 -16.74 -3.71
CA ARG A 43 11.78 -18.17 -3.79
C ARG A 43 11.48 -18.76 -2.41
N SER A 44 12.35 -18.52 -1.43
CA SER A 44 12.18 -19.06 -0.07
C SER A 44 10.93 -18.52 0.63
N SER A 45 10.50 -17.31 0.28
CA SER A 45 9.30 -16.67 0.82
C SER A 45 8.01 -17.02 0.07
N ASN A 46 8.09 -17.84 -1.00
CA ASN A 46 6.97 -18.14 -1.90
C ASN A 46 6.27 -16.87 -2.42
N LEU A 47 7.05 -15.89 -2.87
CA LEU A 47 6.53 -14.60 -3.30
C LEU A 47 5.52 -14.76 -4.45
N GLU A 48 4.24 -14.48 -4.19
CA GLU A 48 3.17 -14.64 -5.18
C GLU A 48 3.23 -13.59 -6.30
N TYR A 49 3.64 -12.37 -5.94
CA TYR A 49 3.52 -11.19 -6.80
C TYR A 49 4.70 -10.22 -6.67
N LEU A 50 5.29 -9.87 -7.80
CA LEU A 50 6.39 -8.93 -7.91
C LEU A 50 6.15 -7.89 -9.00
N SER A 51 6.26 -6.62 -8.65
CA SER A 51 6.44 -5.57 -9.65
C SER A 51 7.90 -5.15 -9.75
N LEU A 52 8.41 -5.07 -10.97
CA LEU A 52 9.68 -4.42 -11.29
C LEU A 52 9.40 -2.96 -11.61
N LEU A 53 10.11 -2.06 -10.95
CA LEU A 53 9.91 -0.62 -11.08
C LEU A 53 11.22 0.14 -10.87
N GLY A 54 11.11 1.44 -10.66
CA GLY A 54 12.20 2.37 -10.61
C GLY A 54 11.81 3.64 -11.37
N GLY A 55 12.79 4.52 -11.55
CA GLY A 55 12.64 5.64 -12.46
C GLY A 55 12.14 5.19 -13.83
N GLU A 56 12.91 4.36 -14.54
CA GLU A 56 12.47 3.66 -15.74
C GLU A 56 13.19 2.30 -15.84
N PRO A 57 12.51 1.16 -15.55
CA PRO A 57 13.13 -0.16 -15.56
C PRO A 57 13.79 -0.54 -16.89
N PHE A 58 13.24 -0.05 -18.00
CA PHE A 58 13.80 -0.29 -19.35
C PHE A 58 15.14 0.40 -19.60
N LEU A 59 15.65 1.20 -18.65
CA LEU A 59 17.02 1.71 -18.69
C LEU A 59 18.04 0.74 -18.09
N HIS A 60 17.60 -0.29 -17.38
CA HIS A 60 18.54 -1.24 -16.78
C HIS A 60 19.24 -2.06 -17.87
N PRO A 61 20.59 -2.04 -17.94
CA PRO A 61 21.34 -2.70 -19.02
C PRO A 61 21.11 -4.22 -19.05
N GLU A 62 20.86 -4.82 -17.89
CA GLU A 62 20.67 -6.27 -17.73
C GLU A 62 19.19 -6.67 -17.53
N LEU A 63 18.21 -5.83 -17.92
CA LEU A 63 16.79 -6.12 -17.70
C LEU A 63 16.37 -7.54 -18.16
N ASN A 64 16.83 -7.96 -19.35
CA ASN A 64 16.53 -9.29 -19.88
C ASN A 64 17.08 -10.41 -18.97
N LEU A 65 18.32 -10.25 -18.50
CA LEU A 65 18.95 -11.22 -17.60
C LEU A 65 18.22 -11.28 -16.24
N ILE A 66 17.76 -10.14 -15.72
CA ILE A 66 16.97 -10.07 -14.49
C ILE A 66 15.65 -10.84 -14.64
N VAL A 67 14.89 -10.56 -15.70
CA VAL A 67 13.62 -11.25 -15.98
C VAL A 67 13.84 -12.75 -16.12
N LYS A 68 14.86 -13.16 -16.88
CA LYS A 68 15.23 -14.57 -17.04
C LYS A 68 15.57 -15.24 -15.71
N THR A 69 16.35 -14.57 -14.85
CA THR A 69 16.75 -15.09 -13.53
C THR A 69 15.53 -15.30 -12.62
N LEU A 70 14.62 -14.32 -12.60
CA LEU A 70 13.36 -14.41 -11.85
C LEU A 70 12.47 -15.54 -12.38
N ARG A 71 12.34 -15.70 -13.69
CA ARG A 71 11.54 -16.78 -14.29
C ARG A 71 12.08 -18.16 -14.01
N GLN A 72 13.40 -18.32 -14.04
CA GLN A 72 14.06 -19.59 -13.73
C GLN A 72 13.95 -19.98 -12.25
N THR A 73 14.06 -19.01 -11.34
CA THR A 73 14.15 -19.29 -9.90
C THR A 73 12.79 -19.21 -9.21
N CYS A 74 11.89 -18.37 -9.70
CA CYS A 74 10.56 -18.10 -9.16
C CYS A 74 9.49 -18.21 -10.28
N PRO A 75 9.30 -19.40 -10.89
CA PRO A 75 8.42 -19.58 -12.05
C PRO A 75 6.95 -19.28 -11.76
N THR A 76 6.51 -19.43 -10.51
CA THR A 76 5.11 -19.19 -10.09
C THR A 76 4.83 -17.74 -9.70
N THR A 77 5.86 -16.90 -9.55
CA THR A 77 5.67 -15.49 -9.18
C THR A 77 5.08 -14.71 -10.35
N ASN A 78 3.93 -14.07 -10.11
CA ASN A 78 3.32 -13.15 -11.06
C ASN A 78 4.16 -11.89 -11.19
N LEU A 79 4.76 -11.68 -12.37
CA LEU A 79 5.66 -10.55 -12.63
C LEU A 79 4.93 -9.48 -13.44
N ARG A 80 5.17 -8.22 -13.08
CA ARG A 80 4.88 -7.09 -13.97
C ARG A 80 6.04 -6.10 -13.99
N ILE A 81 6.13 -5.31 -15.05
CA ILE A 81 7.01 -4.14 -15.13
C ILE A 81 6.15 -2.87 -15.16
N LEU A 82 6.41 -1.93 -14.27
CA LEU A 82 5.81 -0.59 -14.29
C LEU A 82 6.75 0.34 -15.05
N THR A 83 6.22 1.05 -16.04
CA THR A 83 7.01 1.92 -16.90
C THR A 83 6.29 3.24 -17.16
N GLY A 84 7.06 4.31 -17.35
CA GLY A 84 6.54 5.58 -17.85
C GLY A 84 6.37 5.58 -19.38
N GLY A 85 6.77 4.50 -20.05
CA GLY A 85 6.60 4.26 -21.48
C GLY A 85 7.59 4.99 -22.38
N VAL A 86 8.56 5.73 -21.82
CA VAL A 86 9.53 6.52 -22.60
C VAL A 86 10.85 5.75 -22.73
N PHE A 87 10.85 4.70 -23.54
CA PHE A 87 12.02 3.85 -23.81
C PHE A 87 12.09 3.43 -25.29
N ASN A 88 13.19 2.81 -25.71
CA ASN A 88 13.31 2.26 -27.06
C ASN A 88 12.50 0.97 -27.18
N LYS A 89 11.42 0.95 -27.97
CA LYS A 89 10.54 -0.21 -28.11
C LYS A 89 11.24 -1.51 -28.51
N LYS A 90 12.38 -1.44 -29.22
CA LYS A 90 13.20 -2.62 -29.58
C LYS A 90 13.70 -3.42 -28.37
N LEU A 91 13.68 -2.82 -27.17
CA LEU A 91 13.98 -3.55 -25.94
C LEU A 91 12.96 -4.65 -25.64
N LEU A 92 11.72 -4.51 -26.13
CA LEU A 92 10.69 -5.54 -26.01
C LEU A 92 10.97 -6.75 -26.89
N ASP A 93 11.70 -6.59 -28.01
CA ASP A 93 12.02 -7.68 -28.95
C ASP A 93 12.83 -8.81 -28.29
N ASN A 94 13.50 -8.53 -27.17
CA ASN A 94 14.31 -9.49 -26.41
C ASN A 94 13.57 -10.07 -25.20
N LEU A 95 12.28 -9.78 -25.03
CA LEU A 95 11.47 -10.18 -23.88
C LEU A 95 10.24 -10.95 -24.36
N LEU A 96 9.81 -11.93 -23.57
CA LEU A 96 8.67 -12.77 -23.92
C LEU A 96 7.37 -12.26 -23.27
N PRO A 97 6.27 -12.10 -24.02
CA PRO A 97 4.97 -11.68 -23.50
C PRO A 97 4.41 -12.50 -22.33
N GLU A 98 4.71 -13.79 -22.30
CA GLU A 98 4.31 -14.74 -21.27
C GLU A 98 5.07 -14.54 -19.95
N ASP A 99 6.25 -13.92 -19.98
CA ASP A 99 7.07 -13.76 -18.79
C ASP A 99 6.51 -12.68 -17.84
N PHE A 100 5.83 -11.63 -18.33
CA PHE A 100 5.34 -10.57 -17.45
C PHE A 100 4.23 -9.72 -18.07
N GLY A 101 3.45 -9.09 -17.19
CA GLY A 101 2.55 -8.00 -17.58
C GLY A 101 3.26 -6.64 -17.64
N LEU A 102 2.74 -5.72 -18.45
CA LEU A 102 3.20 -4.34 -18.52
C LEU A 102 2.14 -3.40 -17.95
N VAL A 103 2.57 -2.50 -17.06
CA VAL A 103 1.76 -1.40 -16.56
C VAL A 103 2.38 -0.09 -17.04
N PHE A 104 1.68 0.62 -17.92
CA PHE A 104 2.11 1.91 -18.42
C PHE A 104 1.43 3.02 -17.64
N ASN A 105 2.20 3.80 -16.88
CA ASN A 105 1.70 5.04 -16.29
C ASN A 105 1.67 6.12 -17.38
N VAL A 106 0.47 6.53 -17.79
CA VAL A 106 0.25 7.47 -18.88
C VAL A 106 -0.32 8.77 -18.31
N ASN A 107 0.27 9.90 -18.70
CA ASN A 107 -0.26 11.21 -18.37
C ASN A 107 -1.06 11.82 -19.52
N GLU A 108 -1.84 12.87 -19.22
CA GLU A 108 -2.41 13.72 -20.26
C GLU A 108 -1.27 14.33 -21.12
N PRO A 109 -1.49 14.59 -22.42
CA PRO A 109 -0.47 15.15 -23.31
C PRO A 109 0.21 16.41 -22.77
N ARG A 110 -0.55 17.29 -22.09
CA ARG A 110 -0.05 18.54 -21.50
C ARG A 110 0.90 18.37 -20.33
N ASP A 111 0.92 17.20 -19.70
CA ASP A 111 1.76 16.93 -18.53
C ASP A 111 3.17 16.44 -18.92
N TYR A 112 3.41 16.16 -20.21
CA TYR A 112 4.75 15.83 -20.69
C TYR A 112 5.53 17.11 -21.02
N LYS A 113 6.69 17.29 -20.38
CA LYS A 113 7.61 18.40 -20.73
C LYS A 113 8.04 18.39 -22.19
N ASN A 114 8.23 17.20 -22.76
CA ASN A 114 8.49 17.01 -24.18
C ASN A 114 7.23 16.41 -24.83
N PRO A 115 6.49 17.17 -25.67
CA PRO A 115 5.27 16.68 -26.29
C PRO A 115 5.45 15.38 -27.11
N LYS A 116 6.66 15.14 -27.65
CA LYS A 116 6.97 13.90 -28.38
C LYS A 116 6.94 12.66 -27.49
N HIS A 117 7.06 12.81 -26.16
CA HIS A 117 7.00 11.69 -25.23
C HIS A 117 5.61 11.06 -25.21
N PHE A 118 4.53 11.84 -25.30
CA PHE A 118 3.19 11.27 -25.35
C PHE A 118 3.03 10.31 -26.54
N SER A 119 3.35 10.77 -27.75
CA SER A 119 3.30 9.91 -28.95
C SER A 119 4.20 8.68 -28.82
N LYS A 120 5.37 8.82 -28.19
CA LYS A 120 6.27 7.69 -27.94
C LYS A 120 5.67 6.68 -26.97
N VAL A 121 5.05 7.12 -25.88
CA VAL A 121 4.35 6.25 -24.92
C VAL A 121 3.22 5.49 -25.63
N ILE A 122 2.37 6.18 -26.39
CA ILE A 122 1.28 5.53 -27.14
C ILE A 122 1.83 4.51 -28.14
N ASN A 123 2.87 4.85 -28.90
CA ASN A 123 3.52 3.93 -29.84
C ASN A 123 4.09 2.69 -29.14
N ASN A 124 4.68 2.85 -27.96
CA ASN A 124 5.24 1.74 -27.18
C ASN A 124 4.13 0.83 -26.63
N ILE A 125 3.03 1.41 -26.16
CA ILE A 125 1.84 0.68 -25.70
C ILE A 125 1.25 -0.15 -26.84
N GLN A 126 0.99 0.47 -28.00
CA GLN A 126 0.45 -0.22 -29.17
C GLN A 126 1.38 -1.35 -29.65
N HIS A 127 2.69 -1.11 -29.62
CA HIS A 127 3.66 -2.13 -30.00
C HIS A 127 3.65 -3.31 -29.01
N ALA A 128 3.65 -3.05 -27.71
CA ALA A 128 3.55 -4.09 -26.69
C ALA A 128 2.27 -4.93 -26.83
N ILE A 129 1.13 -4.28 -27.08
CA ILE A 129 -0.15 -4.98 -27.33
C ILE A 129 -0.04 -5.87 -28.58
N LYS A 130 0.53 -5.35 -29.69
CA LYS A 130 0.71 -6.13 -30.94
C LYS A 130 1.63 -7.33 -30.78
N MET A 131 2.62 -7.24 -29.89
CA MET A 131 3.51 -8.35 -29.55
C MET A 131 2.84 -9.39 -28.63
N GLY A 132 1.66 -9.11 -28.08
CA GLY A 132 0.92 -10.02 -27.21
C GLY A 132 1.14 -9.81 -25.71
N PHE A 133 1.86 -8.76 -25.29
CA PHE A 133 2.02 -8.47 -23.86
C PHE A 133 0.67 -8.15 -23.22
N ARG A 134 0.46 -8.65 -21.99
CA ARG A 134 -0.65 -8.19 -21.14
C ARG A 134 -0.38 -6.76 -20.68
N VAL A 135 -1.06 -5.80 -21.30
CA VAL A 135 -0.90 -4.36 -21.01
C VAL A 135 -2.08 -3.82 -20.20
N VAL A 136 -1.76 -3.10 -19.12
CA VAL A 136 -2.68 -2.31 -18.30
C VAL A 136 -2.21 -0.85 -18.29
N LEU A 137 -3.14 0.09 -18.37
CA LEU A 137 -2.86 1.52 -18.27
C LEU A 137 -3.02 2.00 -16.83
N GLY A 138 -2.17 2.90 -16.38
CA GLY A 138 -2.21 3.54 -15.07
C GLY A 138 -2.31 5.06 -15.21
N PHE A 139 -3.18 5.68 -14.42
CA PHE A 139 -3.39 7.13 -14.40
C PHE A 139 -3.21 7.69 -12.99
N ASN A 140 -2.37 8.71 -12.86
CA ASN A 140 -2.13 9.35 -11.57
C ASN A 140 -2.78 10.74 -11.58
N VAL A 141 -3.85 10.88 -10.84
CA VAL A 141 -4.58 12.14 -10.69
C VAL A 141 -3.81 13.01 -9.69
N TRP A 142 -3.15 14.06 -10.18
CA TRP A 142 -2.28 14.93 -9.36
C TRP A 142 -2.69 16.41 -9.35
N ARG A 143 -3.71 16.78 -10.11
CA ARG A 143 -4.29 18.12 -10.20
C ARG A 143 -5.81 18.03 -10.37
N THR A 144 -6.55 19.06 -9.95
CA THR A 144 -8.03 19.04 -9.97
C THR A 144 -8.62 19.27 -11.35
N ASP A 145 -7.88 19.94 -12.24
CA ASP A 145 -8.31 20.30 -13.59
C ASP A 145 -7.99 19.24 -14.65
N PHE A 146 -7.80 17.97 -14.27
CA PHE A 146 -7.54 16.88 -15.22
C PHE A 146 -8.77 16.59 -16.09
N ASP A 147 -8.56 16.08 -17.30
CA ASP A 147 -9.65 15.66 -18.18
C ASP A 147 -10.23 14.30 -17.73
N PRO A 148 -11.50 14.22 -17.26
CA PRO A 148 -12.10 12.96 -16.82
C PRO A 148 -12.33 11.95 -17.94
N GLN A 149 -12.34 12.37 -19.21
CA GLN A 149 -12.55 11.49 -20.37
C GLN A 149 -11.25 10.83 -20.84
N PHE A 150 -10.11 11.49 -20.60
CA PHE A 150 -8.81 11.09 -21.15
C PHE A 150 -8.46 9.62 -20.93
N MET A 151 -8.48 9.14 -19.68
CA MET A 151 -8.06 7.77 -19.37
C MET A 151 -9.08 6.70 -19.83
N PRO A 152 -10.39 6.85 -19.56
CA PRO A 152 -11.40 5.95 -20.10
C PRO A 152 -11.36 5.83 -21.63
N GLU A 153 -11.31 6.96 -22.36
CA GLU A 153 -11.27 6.95 -23.82
C GLU A 153 -9.99 6.32 -24.35
N LEU A 154 -8.85 6.62 -23.74
CA LEU A 154 -7.57 6.02 -24.11
C LEU A 154 -7.60 4.50 -23.91
N ALA A 155 -8.07 4.02 -22.75
CA ALA A 155 -8.19 2.60 -22.45
C ALA A 155 -9.11 1.88 -23.46
N ASN A 156 -10.27 2.47 -23.75
CA ASN A 156 -11.21 1.95 -24.74
C ASN A 156 -10.61 1.91 -26.15
N SER A 157 -9.93 2.98 -26.59
CA SER A 157 -9.29 3.05 -27.92
C SER A 157 -8.19 2.00 -28.13
N LEU A 158 -7.59 1.54 -27.05
CA LEU A 158 -6.57 0.49 -27.02
C LEU A 158 -7.15 -0.90 -26.72
N ALA A 159 -8.48 -1.04 -26.78
CA ALA A 159 -9.22 -2.27 -26.49
C ALA A 159 -8.80 -2.89 -25.16
N ARG A 160 -8.62 -2.07 -24.13
CA ARG A 160 -8.46 -2.53 -22.75
C ARG A 160 -9.84 -2.70 -22.12
N THR A 161 -9.97 -3.59 -21.15
CA THR A 161 -11.21 -3.79 -20.38
C THR A 161 -11.18 -3.10 -19.02
N ASN A 162 -10.03 -2.57 -18.64
CA ASN A 162 -9.83 -1.83 -17.40
C ASN A 162 -8.65 -0.86 -17.51
N PHE A 163 -8.58 0.05 -16.55
CA PHE A 163 -7.39 0.84 -16.25
C PHE A 163 -7.22 0.97 -14.74
N ARG A 164 -6.00 1.31 -14.33
CA ARG A 164 -5.65 1.62 -12.95
C ARG A 164 -5.63 3.12 -12.76
N TRP A 165 -6.05 3.59 -11.59
CA TRP A 165 -5.98 5.00 -11.25
C TRP A 165 -5.63 5.20 -9.78
N THR A 166 -5.15 6.38 -9.44
CA THR A 166 -4.95 6.81 -8.05
C THR A 166 -4.95 8.32 -7.96
N VAL A 167 -5.31 8.84 -6.79
CA VAL A 167 -4.88 10.18 -6.39
C VAL A 167 -3.41 10.10 -6.01
N ALA A 168 -2.58 10.96 -6.60
CA ALA A 168 -1.16 11.01 -6.30
C ALA A 168 -0.94 11.53 -4.87
N ASN A 169 0.04 10.96 -4.18
CA ASN A 169 0.32 11.25 -2.77
C ASN A 169 1.70 11.90 -2.60
N PRO A 170 1.92 12.68 -1.53
CA PRO A 170 3.20 13.28 -1.23
C PRO A 170 4.17 12.22 -0.70
N GLN A 171 5.45 12.60 -0.62
CA GLN A 171 6.42 11.90 0.22
C GLN A 171 6.61 12.72 1.50
N ILE A 172 6.73 12.05 2.64
CA ILE A 172 6.99 12.72 3.93
C ILE A 172 8.30 13.51 3.83
N ASP A 173 8.29 14.73 4.35
CA ASP A 173 9.40 15.67 4.36
C ASP A 173 9.97 16.00 2.97
N PHE A 174 9.11 15.96 1.94
CA PHE A 174 9.50 16.25 0.56
C PHE A 174 8.53 17.23 -0.13
N PRO A 175 9.02 18.25 -0.86
CA PRO A 175 8.16 19.15 -1.61
C PRO A 175 7.32 18.41 -2.65
N SER A 176 6.03 18.69 -2.72
CA SER A 176 5.12 18.05 -3.65
C SER A 176 4.18 19.03 -4.34
N LYS A 177 3.75 18.66 -5.56
CA LYS A 177 2.76 19.39 -6.36
C LYS A 177 1.43 18.66 -6.46
N VAL A 178 1.25 17.58 -5.70
CA VAL A 178 0.00 16.80 -5.71
C VAL A 178 -1.13 17.56 -5.04
N VAL A 179 -2.37 17.18 -5.36
CA VAL A 179 -3.58 17.75 -4.74
C VAL A 179 -3.55 17.59 -3.23
N ASN A 180 -3.74 18.70 -2.51
CA ASN A 180 -3.87 18.69 -1.06
C ASN A 180 -5.24 18.10 -0.65
N PRO A 181 -5.33 17.36 0.47
CA PRO A 181 -6.60 16.83 0.98
C PRO A 181 -7.71 17.87 1.12
N SER A 182 -7.39 19.15 1.36
CA SER A 182 -8.39 20.25 1.39
C SER A 182 -9.19 20.40 0.10
N GLN A 183 -8.64 19.95 -1.03
CA GLN A 183 -9.27 20.01 -2.35
C GLN A 183 -9.97 18.69 -2.74
N TYR A 184 -10.00 17.68 -1.86
CA TYR A 184 -10.58 16.37 -2.20
C TYR A 184 -12.08 16.44 -2.52
N ALA A 185 -12.82 17.41 -1.98
CA ALA A 185 -14.23 17.59 -2.34
C ALA A 185 -14.39 17.91 -3.84
N GLU A 186 -13.60 18.84 -4.37
CA GLU A 186 -13.58 19.18 -5.80
C GLU A 186 -13.05 17.98 -6.62
N LEU A 187 -11.93 17.41 -6.20
CA LEU A 187 -11.28 16.30 -6.91
C LEU A 187 -12.20 15.08 -7.01
N SER A 188 -12.95 14.78 -5.96
CA SER A 188 -13.85 13.63 -5.91
C SER A 188 -14.93 13.68 -6.99
N ASN A 189 -15.46 14.86 -7.29
CA ASN A 189 -16.46 15.04 -8.33
C ASN A 189 -15.86 14.78 -9.72
N ALA A 190 -14.66 15.30 -9.99
CA ALA A 190 -13.95 15.03 -11.25
C ALA A 190 -13.59 13.54 -11.40
N CYS A 191 -13.10 12.90 -10.34
CA CYS A 191 -12.85 11.47 -10.33
C CYS A 191 -14.14 10.66 -10.52
N PHE A 192 -15.25 11.07 -9.90
CA PHE A 192 -16.54 10.40 -10.09
C PHE A 192 -17.02 10.50 -11.54
N THR A 193 -16.87 11.65 -12.19
CA THR A 193 -17.14 11.82 -13.63
C THR A 193 -16.28 10.88 -14.49
N MET A 194 -14.99 10.73 -14.16
CA MET A 194 -14.11 9.77 -14.85
C MET A 194 -14.59 8.33 -14.69
N LEU A 195 -15.08 7.96 -13.51
CA LEU A 195 -15.64 6.63 -13.25
C LEU A 195 -16.96 6.42 -14.02
N GLN A 196 -17.84 7.42 -14.07
CA GLN A 196 -19.06 7.35 -14.89
C GLN A 196 -18.73 7.14 -16.37
N GLU A 197 -17.73 7.84 -16.89
CA GLU A 197 -17.28 7.66 -18.27
C GLU A 197 -16.65 6.27 -18.50
N ALA A 198 -15.86 5.76 -17.56
CA ALA A 198 -15.36 4.39 -17.59
C ALA A 198 -16.51 3.37 -17.67
N SER A 199 -17.53 3.51 -16.82
CA SER A 199 -18.70 2.62 -16.83
C SER A 199 -19.48 2.71 -18.15
N ARG A 200 -19.66 3.91 -18.72
CA ARG A 200 -20.29 4.11 -20.04
C ARG A 200 -19.57 3.34 -21.15
N LEU A 201 -18.24 3.22 -21.04
CA LEU A 201 -17.38 2.49 -21.97
C LEU A 201 -17.19 1.01 -21.60
N ASN A 202 -17.93 0.49 -20.60
CA ASN A 202 -17.79 -0.88 -20.07
C ASN A 202 -16.37 -1.20 -19.56
N LEU A 203 -15.71 -0.23 -18.96
CA LEU A 203 -14.39 -0.36 -18.35
C LEU A 203 -14.50 -0.44 -16.83
N ASP A 204 -13.74 -1.35 -16.20
CA ASP A 204 -13.48 -1.26 -14.77
C ASP A 204 -12.32 -0.30 -14.48
N ALA A 205 -12.42 0.45 -13.39
CA ALA A 205 -11.38 1.35 -12.91
C ALA A 205 -10.86 0.79 -11.59
N MET A 206 -9.57 0.45 -11.56
CA MET A 206 -8.92 -0.20 -10.43
C MET A 206 -8.13 0.82 -9.62
N LEU A 207 -8.43 0.97 -8.33
CA LEU A 207 -7.76 1.97 -7.49
C LEU A 207 -6.45 1.41 -6.91
N ASP A 208 -5.35 2.15 -7.08
CA ASP A 208 -4.02 1.72 -6.62
C ASP A 208 -3.74 2.09 -5.16
N CYS A 209 -3.71 3.39 -4.84
CA CYS A 209 -3.63 3.83 -3.46
C CYS A 209 -5.03 4.16 -2.94
N PRO A 210 -5.35 3.78 -1.69
CA PRO A 210 -6.66 4.03 -1.11
C PRO A 210 -6.95 5.52 -0.98
N VAL A 211 -8.19 5.89 -1.25
CA VAL A 211 -8.77 7.18 -0.87
C VAL A 211 -9.58 7.00 0.42
N PRO A 212 -9.77 8.04 1.26
CA PRO A 212 -10.59 7.92 2.45
C PRO A 212 -12.04 7.61 2.10
N LEU A 213 -12.79 6.93 2.98
CA LEU A 213 -14.22 6.66 2.75
C LEU A 213 -15.01 7.94 2.43
N CYS A 214 -14.70 9.06 3.09
CA CYS A 214 -15.35 10.34 2.84
C CYS A 214 -14.85 11.07 1.58
N PHE A 215 -14.04 10.43 0.73
CA PHE A 215 -13.67 10.97 -0.58
C PHE A 215 -14.90 11.06 -1.48
N PHE A 216 -15.72 10.00 -1.49
CA PHE A 216 -17.02 9.99 -2.15
C PHE A 216 -18.13 10.17 -1.12
N ASN A 217 -19.25 10.79 -1.52
CA ASN A 217 -20.47 10.79 -0.70
C ASN A 217 -21.17 9.42 -0.76
N GLU A 218 -22.19 9.18 0.07
CA GLU A 218 -22.82 7.85 0.16
C GLU A 218 -23.43 7.37 -1.16
N SER A 219 -24.08 8.26 -1.92
CA SER A 219 -24.66 7.90 -3.23
C SER A 219 -23.58 7.53 -4.24
N GLN A 220 -22.46 8.26 -4.25
CA GLN A 220 -21.31 7.97 -5.09
C GLN A 220 -20.64 6.65 -4.66
N LEU A 221 -20.46 6.40 -3.37
CA LEU A 221 -19.89 5.14 -2.86
C LEU A 221 -20.75 3.93 -3.26
N ALA A 222 -22.07 4.03 -3.11
CA ALA A 222 -23.00 2.97 -3.52
C ALA A 222 -22.87 2.69 -5.02
N TRP A 223 -22.82 3.73 -5.84
CA TRP A 223 -22.62 3.62 -7.28
C TRP A 223 -21.25 3.01 -7.63
N VAL A 224 -20.16 3.51 -7.04
CA VAL A 224 -18.79 2.99 -7.27
C VAL A 224 -18.70 1.51 -6.89
N ARG A 225 -19.37 1.08 -5.82
CA ARG A 225 -19.43 -0.34 -5.45
C ARG A 225 -20.14 -1.21 -6.49
N GLN A 226 -21.17 -0.69 -7.15
CA GLN A 226 -21.93 -1.42 -8.16
C GLN A 226 -21.17 -1.52 -9.50
N TYR A 227 -20.51 -0.43 -9.93
CA TYR A 227 -19.94 -0.33 -11.27
C TYR A 227 -18.41 -0.48 -11.32
N HIS A 228 -17.70 -0.25 -10.22
CA HIS A 228 -16.24 -0.35 -10.13
C HIS A 228 -15.77 -1.12 -8.89
N PRO A 229 -15.95 -2.46 -8.86
CA PRO A 229 -15.46 -3.29 -7.77
C PRO A 229 -13.93 -3.12 -7.55
N GLY A 230 -13.16 -2.90 -8.62
CA GLY A 230 -11.73 -2.61 -8.54
C GLY A 230 -11.38 -1.32 -7.80
N THR A 231 -12.28 -0.32 -7.80
CA THR A 231 -12.12 0.89 -6.99
C THR A 231 -12.63 0.67 -5.57
N SER A 232 -13.86 0.18 -5.41
CA SER A 232 -14.53 0.10 -4.11
C SER A 232 -13.80 -0.76 -3.08
N THR A 233 -13.17 -1.86 -3.51
CA THR A 233 -12.42 -2.78 -2.64
C THR A 233 -11.16 -2.17 -2.03
N ARG A 234 -10.72 -1.01 -2.52
CA ARG A 234 -9.48 -0.34 -2.09
C ARG A 234 -9.75 0.99 -1.37
N ILE A 235 -11.01 1.35 -1.11
CA ILE A 235 -11.33 2.58 -0.37
C ILE A 235 -11.18 2.35 1.14
N GLY A 236 -10.66 3.34 1.86
CA GLY A 236 -10.67 3.39 3.31
C GLY A 236 -9.33 3.04 3.95
N THR A 237 -8.82 1.83 3.72
CA THR A 237 -7.66 1.31 4.49
C THR A 237 -6.37 1.27 3.67
N CYS A 238 -5.27 1.72 4.27
CA CYS A 238 -3.93 1.67 3.67
C CYS A 238 -3.07 0.56 4.28
N GLY A 239 -2.54 -0.33 3.44
CA GLY A 239 -1.53 -1.30 3.82
C GLY A 239 -0.14 -0.93 3.26
N PRO A 240 0.96 -1.43 3.84
CA PRO A 240 2.28 -1.36 3.25
C PRO A 240 2.31 -2.09 1.89
N VAL A 241 3.01 -1.51 0.91
CA VAL A 241 3.19 -2.09 -0.43
C VAL A 241 4.53 -2.82 -0.55
N LEU A 242 5.52 -2.36 0.22
CA LEU A 242 6.90 -2.84 0.28
C LEU A 242 7.66 -2.62 -1.03
N ASP A 243 8.40 -1.50 -1.08
CA ASP A 243 9.30 -1.15 -2.18
C ASP A 243 10.74 -1.50 -1.77
N VAL A 244 11.36 -2.44 -2.49
CA VAL A 244 12.74 -2.88 -2.25
C VAL A 244 13.70 -2.10 -3.12
N THR A 245 14.67 -1.43 -2.50
CA THR A 245 15.69 -0.62 -3.17
C THR A 245 16.77 -1.51 -3.81
N PRO A 246 17.63 -0.95 -4.69
CA PRO A 246 18.80 -1.63 -5.24
C PRO A 246 19.76 -2.21 -4.18
N GLU A 247 19.78 -1.65 -2.98
CA GLU A 247 20.60 -2.08 -1.84
C GLU A 247 19.93 -3.17 -0.98
N LEU A 248 18.75 -3.67 -1.38
CA LEU A 248 17.91 -4.62 -0.64
C LEU A 248 17.38 -4.06 0.69
N GLU A 249 17.25 -2.74 0.79
CA GLU A 249 16.45 -2.11 1.82
C GLU A 249 14.98 -2.13 1.41
N VAL A 250 14.09 -2.40 2.34
CA VAL A 250 12.65 -2.33 2.14
C VAL A 250 12.16 -1.00 2.71
N LEU A 251 11.30 -0.34 1.95
CA LEU A 251 10.52 0.83 2.34
C LEU A 251 9.06 0.40 2.51
N ARG A 252 8.32 1.00 3.46
CA ARG A 252 6.88 0.74 3.62
C ARG A 252 6.11 0.96 2.30
N CYS A 253 6.34 2.13 1.73
CA CYS A 253 6.05 2.52 0.36
C CYS A 253 6.88 3.77 0.03
N PHE A 254 6.90 4.20 -1.23
CA PHE A 254 7.62 5.41 -1.63
C PHE A 254 7.25 6.71 -0.90
N ALA A 255 6.02 6.83 -0.40
CA ALA A 255 5.63 7.99 0.40
C ALA A 255 6.39 8.07 1.74
N PHE A 256 6.98 6.95 2.18
CA PHE A 256 7.73 6.78 3.43
C PHE A 256 9.24 6.60 3.19
N SER A 257 9.74 7.00 2.02
CA SER A 257 11.15 6.88 1.60
C SER A 257 12.18 7.41 2.61
N ARG A 258 11.82 8.48 3.34
CA ARG A 258 12.66 9.15 4.35
C ARG A 258 12.46 8.65 5.78
N ILE A 259 11.58 7.69 6.01
CA ILE A 259 11.27 7.14 7.34
C ILE A 259 12.22 5.97 7.64
N LYS A 260 11.72 4.87 8.22
CA LYS A 260 12.50 3.72 8.65
C LYS A 260 12.57 2.70 7.53
N ARG A 261 13.81 2.31 7.21
CA ARG A 261 14.13 1.22 6.27
C ARG A 261 14.54 -0.02 7.04
N VAL A 262 14.27 -1.18 6.46
CA VAL A 262 14.72 -2.46 7.02
C VAL A 262 15.43 -3.27 5.95
N ASN A 263 16.39 -4.11 6.33
CA ASN A 263 17.05 -4.99 5.37
C ASN A 263 16.12 -6.18 5.04
N LEU A 264 15.90 -6.45 3.75
CA LEU A 264 15.08 -7.57 3.27
C LEU A 264 15.51 -8.91 3.87
N LEU A 265 16.82 -9.14 3.95
CA LEU A 265 17.41 -10.42 4.35
C LEU A 265 17.31 -10.68 5.86
N ASN A 266 16.85 -9.71 6.65
CA ASN A 266 16.57 -9.89 8.07
C ASN A 266 15.20 -10.55 8.32
N PHE A 267 14.42 -10.81 7.28
CA PHE A 267 13.09 -11.40 7.37
C PHE A 267 12.99 -12.66 6.53
N ASN A 268 12.25 -13.65 7.00
CA ASN A 268 12.07 -14.91 6.29
C ASN A 268 11.09 -14.79 5.11
N ASN A 269 10.13 -13.87 5.19
CA ASN A 269 9.05 -13.72 4.21
C ASN A 269 8.46 -12.31 4.17
N GLN A 270 7.62 -12.05 3.18
CA GLN A 270 6.94 -10.76 2.99
C GLN A 270 6.05 -10.40 4.18
N GLU A 271 5.32 -11.37 4.73
CA GLU A 271 4.38 -11.15 5.84
C GLU A 271 5.07 -10.61 7.10
N GLY A 272 6.25 -11.13 7.44
CA GLY A 272 7.05 -10.63 8.55
C GLY A 272 7.41 -9.15 8.41
N ILE A 273 7.69 -8.70 7.18
CA ILE A 273 8.00 -7.30 6.88
C ILE A 273 6.74 -6.44 6.97
N LEU A 274 5.61 -6.90 6.41
CA LEU A 274 4.31 -6.24 6.51
C LEU A 274 3.93 -6.01 7.98
N ASN A 275 4.01 -7.08 8.79
CA ASN A 275 3.70 -7.05 10.21
C ASN A 275 4.63 -6.11 10.98
N TRP A 276 5.92 -6.08 10.62
CA TRP A 276 6.87 -5.16 11.22
C TRP A 276 6.49 -3.71 10.94
N TYR A 277 6.19 -3.35 9.69
CA TYR A 277 5.77 -1.98 9.32
C TYR A 277 4.44 -1.60 9.94
N HIS A 278 3.46 -2.50 9.93
CA HIS A 278 2.18 -2.26 10.59
C HIS A 278 2.38 -1.93 12.07
N LYS A 279 3.09 -2.79 12.81
CA LYS A 279 3.26 -2.67 14.27
C LYS A 279 4.10 -1.47 14.69
N ARG A 280 5.13 -1.11 13.91
CA ARG A 280 6.12 -0.09 14.30
C ARG A 280 5.98 1.24 13.56
N VAL A 281 5.31 1.29 12.42
CA VAL A 281 5.14 2.51 11.62
C VAL A 281 3.69 2.93 11.54
N ASP A 282 2.82 2.06 11.03
CA ASP A 282 1.43 2.43 10.74
C ASP A 282 0.66 2.78 12.01
N THR A 283 0.85 2.02 13.10
CA THR A 283 0.22 2.32 14.41
C THR A 283 0.58 3.69 14.96
N GLN A 284 1.77 4.21 14.64
CA GLN A 284 2.15 5.57 15.03
C GLN A 284 1.40 6.60 14.18
N MET A 285 1.32 6.35 12.87
CA MET A 285 0.68 7.23 11.88
C MET A 285 -0.83 7.26 12.01
N LEU A 286 -1.45 6.24 12.59
CA LEU A 286 -2.90 6.13 12.68
C LEU A 286 -3.51 6.73 13.96
N LYS A 287 -2.72 7.48 14.76
CA LYS A 287 -3.24 8.20 15.94
C LYS A 287 -4.13 9.40 15.59
N GLN A 288 -3.93 9.95 14.39
CA GLN A 288 -4.70 11.05 13.83
C GLN A 288 -4.86 10.80 12.34
N GLY A 289 -6.01 11.15 11.76
CA GLY A 289 -6.23 11.04 10.32
C GLY A 289 -5.82 12.30 9.55
N THR A 290 -5.85 12.23 8.22
CA THR A 290 -5.58 13.36 7.31
C THR A 290 -6.41 14.62 7.58
N PHE A 291 -7.63 14.48 8.11
CA PHE A 291 -8.53 15.59 8.39
C PHE A 291 -8.79 15.71 9.88
N GLU A 292 -9.00 16.93 10.40
CA GLU A 292 -9.37 17.16 11.82
C GLU A 292 -10.62 16.36 12.23
N LYS A 293 -11.60 16.24 11.32
CA LYS A 293 -12.83 15.47 11.55
C LYS A 293 -12.58 13.96 11.74
N CYS A 294 -11.44 13.42 11.32
CA CYS A 294 -11.13 11.99 11.47
C CYS A 294 -11.13 11.56 12.94
N ASN A 295 -10.68 12.41 13.87
CA ASN A 295 -10.59 12.08 15.29
C ASN A 295 -11.96 11.80 15.93
N LYS A 296 -13.05 12.30 15.34
CA LYS A 296 -14.43 12.08 15.78
C LYS A 296 -15.20 11.14 14.84
N CYS A 297 -14.58 10.69 13.76
CA CYS A 297 -15.23 9.85 12.75
C CYS A 297 -15.29 8.39 13.20
N ASP A 298 -16.48 7.80 13.21
CA ASP A 298 -16.69 6.40 13.60
C ASP A 298 -15.91 5.44 12.71
N HIS A 299 -15.85 5.69 11.41
CA HIS A 299 -15.08 4.86 10.49
C HIS A 299 -13.58 4.88 10.79
N PHE A 300 -13.04 6.02 11.24
CA PHE A 300 -11.64 6.13 11.61
C PHE A 300 -11.37 5.41 12.93
N ARG A 301 -12.15 5.73 13.96
CA ARG A 301 -12.01 5.14 15.31
C ARG A 301 -12.19 3.63 15.35
N THR A 302 -12.95 3.08 14.40
CA THR A 302 -13.18 1.62 14.27
C THR A 302 -12.25 0.93 13.27
N GLY A 303 -11.30 1.65 12.67
CA GLY A 303 -10.34 1.07 11.71
C GLY A 303 -10.94 0.75 10.32
N ARG A 304 -12.17 1.17 10.03
CA ARG A 304 -12.80 1.00 8.69
C ARG A 304 -12.24 1.97 7.65
N CYS A 305 -11.63 3.07 8.08
CA CYS A 305 -10.98 4.06 7.24
C CYS A 305 -9.76 4.60 7.96
N TYR A 306 -8.66 4.82 7.24
CA TYR A 306 -7.42 5.36 7.80
C TYR A 306 -7.30 6.86 7.59
N GLY A 307 -8.37 7.53 7.14
CA GLY A 307 -8.37 8.98 6.97
C GLY A 307 -7.73 9.48 5.68
N GLY A 308 -7.02 8.62 4.95
CA GLY A 308 -6.38 8.95 3.66
C GLY A 308 -5.03 8.28 3.54
N CYS A 309 -4.15 8.82 2.69
CA CYS A 309 -2.75 8.39 2.67
C CYS A 309 -2.07 8.80 3.97
N LEU A 310 -1.38 7.85 4.61
CA LEU A 310 -0.68 8.08 5.88
C LEU A 310 0.40 9.16 5.79
N ALA A 311 0.93 9.46 4.60
CA ALA A 311 1.89 10.54 4.41
C ALA A 311 1.30 11.96 4.56
N TRP A 312 -0.04 12.08 4.60
CA TRP A 312 -0.71 13.33 4.95
C TRP A 312 -0.99 13.48 6.44
N HIS A 313 -0.65 12.48 7.26
CA HIS A 313 -0.92 12.53 8.69
C HIS A 313 0.17 13.37 9.34
N ASP A 314 -0.24 14.41 10.06
CA ASP A 314 0.68 15.35 10.72
C ASP A 314 1.19 14.76 12.04
N ILE A 315 2.02 13.71 11.94
CA ILE A 315 2.56 12.99 13.09
C ILE A 315 4.06 12.85 12.95
N ALA A 316 4.80 13.36 13.94
CA ALA A 316 6.22 13.12 14.08
C ALA A 316 6.48 11.64 14.35
N PHE A 317 7.17 10.97 13.43
CA PHE A 317 7.55 9.57 13.58
C PHE A 317 8.65 9.41 14.64
N ASN A 318 8.47 8.48 15.58
CA ASN A 318 9.50 8.12 16.55
C ASN A 318 10.14 6.77 16.16
N HIS A 319 11.44 6.80 15.84
CA HIS A 319 12.20 5.62 15.42
C HIS A 319 12.37 4.55 16.49
N ASP A 320 12.33 4.94 17.77
CA ASP A 320 12.59 4.06 18.92
C ASP A 320 11.31 3.73 19.70
N SER A 321 10.14 4.05 19.13
CA SER A 321 8.89 3.75 19.80
C SER A 321 8.68 2.24 19.97
N ILE A 322 8.20 1.87 21.15
CA ILE A 322 7.70 0.53 21.42
C ILE A 322 6.36 0.39 20.69
N PRO A 323 6.07 -0.75 20.03
CA PRO A 323 4.76 -0.99 19.43
C PRO A 323 3.63 -0.71 20.43
N SER A 324 2.60 0.00 20.00
CA SER A 324 1.51 0.48 20.88
C SER A 324 0.86 -0.63 21.70
N ALA A 325 0.67 -1.80 21.10
CA ALA A 325 0.13 -2.97 21.79
C ALA A 325 1.05 -3.52 22.89
N SER A 326 2.37 -3.51 22.65
CA SER A 326 3.36 -3.96 23.64
C SER A 326 3.44 -2.97 24.81
N ASP A 327 3.42 -1.66 24.53
CA ASP A 327 3.37 -0.62 25.56
C ASP A 327 2.10 -0.73 26.42
N LEU A 328 0.94 -0.94 25.77
CA LEU A 328 -0.32 -1.16 26.48
C LEU A 328 -0.28 -2.41 27.36
N ALA A 329 0.18 -3.54 26.81
CA ALA A 329 0.30 -4.79 27.57
C ALA A 329 1.20 -4.61 28.81
N LEU A 330 2.33 -3.92 28.68
CA LEU A 330 3.26 -3.68 29.79
C LEU A 330 2.63 -2.84 30.91
N LYS A 331 1.90 -1.78 30.54
CA LYS A 331 1.15 -0.94 31.50
C LYS A 331 0.04 -1.73 32.20
N MET A 332 -0.71 -2.54 31.47
CA MET A 332 -1.78 -3.37 32.02
C MET A 332 -1.22 -4.46 32.96
N GLN A 333 -0.11 -5.11 32.59
CA GLN A 333 0.55 -6.09 33.45
C GLN A 333 1.03 -5.48 34.77
N LYS A 334 1.54 -4.25 34.73
CA LYS A 334 1.90 -3.51 35.96
C LYS A 334 0.68 -3.28 36.84
N ALA A 335 -0.45 -2.83 36.27
CA ALA A 335 -1.69 -2.65 37.02
C ALA A 335 -2.23 -3.97 37.60
N ILE A 336 -2.06 -5.10 36.92
CA ILE A 336 -2.37 -6.44 37.46
C ILE A 336 -1.49 -6.77 38.66
N ALA A 337 -0.17 -6.49 38.59
CA ALA A 337 0.75 -6.74 39.70
C ALA A 337 0.36 -5.93 40.96
N ASP A 338 -0.18 -4.72 40.76
CA ASP A 338 -0.70 -3.85 41.81
C ASP A 338 -2.15 -4.21 42.23
N GLN A 339 -2.74 -5.26 41.65
CA GLN A 339 -4.13 -5.72 41.84
C GLN A 339 -5.21 -4.67 41.47
N ASP A 340 -4.89 -3.68 40.65
CA ASP A 340 -5.82 -2.66 40.17
C ASP A 340 -6.45 -3.06 38.82
N TYR A 341 -7.41 -3.99 38.90
CA TYR A 341 -8.13 -4.48 37.71
C TYR A 341 -9.03 -3.39 37.08
N THR A 342 -9.43 -2.37 37.84
CA THR A 342 -10.22 -1.25 37.30
C THR A 342 -9.37 -0.42 36.36
N LEU A 343 -8.13 -0.11 36.77
CA LEU A 343 -7.16 0.59 35.92
C LEU A 343 -6.84 -0.20 34.64
N VAL A 344 -6.71 -1.53 34.72
CA VAL A 344 -6.51 -2.39 33.52
C VAL A 344 -7.62 -2.15 32.48
N LEU A 345 -8.88 -2.15 32.91
CA LEU A 345 -10.01 -1.94 32.01
C LEU A 345 -10.07 -0.50 31.50
N THR A 346 -9.74 0.49 32.32
CA THR A 346 -9.64 1.90 31.90
C THR A 346 -8.58 2.06 30.81
N LEU A 347 -7.36 1.56 31.05
CA LEU A 347 -6.25 1.59 30.08
C LEU A 347 -6.66 0.94 28.75
N TYR A 348 -7.29 -0.24 28.79
CA TYR A 348 -7.74 -0.92 27.57
C TYR A 348 -8.85 -0.15 26.84
N ARG A 349 -9.82 0.41 27.55
CA ARG A 349 -10.95 1.14 26.97
C ARG A 349 -10.56 2.52 26.42
N GLU A 350 -9.52 3.14 26.96
CA GLU A 350 -8.98 4.42 26.48
C GLU A 350 -7.92 4.24 25.39
N ALA A 351 -7.28 3.07 25.30
CA ALA A 351 -6.28 2.80 24.29
C ALA A 351 -6.84 2.87 22.87
N ASP A 352 -6.03 3.32 21.92
CA ASP A 352 -6.39 3.28 20.52
C ASP A 352 -6.57 1.83 20.00
N ILE A 353 -7.42 1.65 18.98
CA ILE A 353 -7.75 0.33 18.41
C ILE A 353 -6.50 -0.46 17.99
N TRP A 354 -5.45 0.21 17.52
CA TRP A 354 -4.19 -0.42 17.08
C TRP A 354 -3.40 -1.02 18.24
N ALA A 355 -3.64 -0.58 19.48
CA ALA A 355 -3.04 -1.15 20.67
C ALA A 355 -3.82 -2.35 21.21
N ARG A 356 -5.11 -2.48 20.88
CA ARG A 356 -6.01 -3.54 21.39
C ARG A 356 -5.87 -4.84 20.59
N THR A 357 -4.66 -5.39 20.55
CA THR A 357 -4.38 -6.69 19.91
C THR A 357 -4.72 -7.85 20.84
N ALA A 358 -4.50 -9.10 20.40
CA ALA A 358 -4.86 -10.30 21.15
C ALA A 358 -4.37 -10.30 22.61
N VAL A 359 -3.11 -9.91 22.86
CA VAL A 359 -2.53 -9.92 24.22
C VAL A 359 -3.18 -8.89 25.16
N PRO A 360 -3.21 -7.57 24.86
CA PRO A 360 -3.96 -6.62 25.68
C PRO A 360 -5.43 -6.98 25.84
N THR A 361 -6.07 -7.53 24.80
CA THR A 361 -7.48 -7.94 24.86
C THR A 361 -7.68 -9.11 25.83
N TYR A 362 -6.77 -10.10 25.84
CA TYR A 362 -6.78 -11.18 26.82
C TYR A 362 -6.58 -10.65 28.25
N ILE A 363 -5.62 -9.75 28.47
CA ILE A 363 -5.37 -9.14 29.79
C ILE A 363 -6.62 -8.37 30.29
N ALA A 364 -7.31 -7.68 29.38
CA ALA A 364 -8.59 -7.02 29.70
C ALA A 364 -9.69 -8.04 30.07
N ALA A 365 -9.73 -9.19 29.39
CA ALA A 365 -10.67 -10.26 29.70
C ALA A 365 -10.44 -10.83 31.12
N GLU A 366 -9.18 -11.06 31.49
CA GLU A 366 -8.82 -11.51 32.84
C GLU A 366 -9.24 -10.50 33.91
N ALA A 367 -8.97 -9.21 33.70
CA ALA A 367 -9.36 -8.15 34.63
C ALA A 367 -10.88 -8.02 34.78
N ALA A 368 -11.62 -8.10 33.67
CA ALA A 368 -13.08 -8.11 33.69
C ALA A 368 -13.64 -9.31 34.47
N ASN A 369 -13.04 -10.49 34.29
CA ASN A 369 -13.41 -11.69 35.04
C ASN A 369 -13.16 -11.50 36.55
N LYS A 370 -12.00 -10.95 36.95
CA LYS A 370 -11.70 -10.67 38.36
C LYS A 370 -12.66 -9.67 39.02
N LEU A 371 -13.20 -8.73 38.24
CA LEU A 371 -14.17 -7.74 38.71
C LEU A 371 -15.64 -8.22 38.68
N GLY A 372 -15.90 -9.44 38.22
CA GLY A 372 -17.27 -9.93 38.05
C GLY A 372 -18.03 -9.34 36.87
N GLN A 373 -17.33 -8.71 35.92
CA GLN A 373 -17.91 -8.13 34.70
C GLN A 373 -18.00 -9.20 33.59
N TRP A 374 -18.79 -10.25 33.83
CA TRP A 374 -18.80 -11.48 33.01
C TRP A 374 -19.08 -11.27 31.52
N LYS A 375 -19.99 -10.33 31.19
CA LYS A 375 -20.29 -9.98 29.79
C LYS A 375 -19.08 -9.40 29.07
N ASP A 376 -18.33 -8.54 29.74
CA ASP A 376 -17.13 -7.93 29.19
C ASP A 376 -15.99 -8.95 29.13
N ALA A 377 -15.85 -9.79 30.17
CA ALA A 377 -14.89 -10.89 30.18
C ALA A 377 -15.09 -11.83 28.99
N PHE A 378 -16.33 -12.27 28.75
CA PHE A 378 -16.65 -13.16 27.63
C PHE A 378 -16.39 -12.48 26.29
N ARG A 379 -16.84 -11.23 26.14
CA ARG A 379 -16.64 -10.45 24.91
C ARG A 379 -15.16 -10.28 24.60
N PHE A 380 -14.35 -9.89 25.59
CA PHE A 380 -12.92 -9.69 25.38
C PHE A 380 -12.20 -11.02 25.13
N ALA A 381 -12.53 -12.09 25.85
CA ALA A 381 -11.92 -13.39 25.63
C ALA A 381 -12.23 -13.92 24.21
N ALA A 382 -13.49 -13.84 23.76
CA ALA A 382 -13.86 -14.22 22.40
C ALA A 382 -13.12 -13.38 21.34
N LEU A 383 -13.03 -12.06 21.53
CA LEU A 383 -12.26 -11.18 20.63
C LEU A 383 -10.77 -11.54 20.61
N ALA A 384 -10.17 -11.82 21.77
CA ALA A 384 -8.78 -12.26 21.84
C ALA A 384 -8.56 -13.59 21.11
N GLN A 385 -9.52 -14.51 21.21
CA GLN A 385 -9.49 -15.79 20.49
C GLN A 385 -9.48 -15.57 18.98
N ASP A 386 -10.39 -14.74 18.46
CA ASP A 386 -10.51 -14.42 17.04
C ASP A 386 -9.25 -13.71 16.49
N MET A 387 -8.58 -12.91 17.32
CA MET A 387 -7.35 -12.21 16.97
C MET A 387 -6.10 -13.06 17.07
N THR A 388 -6.14 -14.21 17.76
CA THR A 388 -4.94 -15.00 18.00
C THR A 388 -4.59 -15.82 16.75
N GLU A 389 -3.48 -15.47 16.11
CA GLU A 389 -2.90 -16.24 15.01
C GLU A 389 -2.56 -17.68 15.47
N ASP A 390 -2.59 -18.65 14.54
CA ASP A 390 -2.18 -20.04 14.82
C ASP A 390 -0.73 -20.16 15.35
N SER A 391 0.08 -19.12 15.11
CA SER A 391 1.46 -19.00 15.56
C SER A 391 1.63 -18.76 17.07
N SER A 392 0.54 -18.56 17.84
CA SER A 392 0.57 -18.30 19.29
C SER A 392 -0.26 -19.32 20.10
N PRO A 393 0.15 -20.61 20.14
CA PRO A 393 -0.64 -21.69 20.74
C PRO A 393 -0.86 -21.51 22.25
N GLU A 394 0.08 -20.91 22.97
CA GLU A 394 -0.04 -20.67 24.41
C GLU A 394 -1.16 -19.65 24.70
N LEU A 395 -1.22 -18.55 23.96
CA LEU A 395 -2.27 -17.55 24.12
C LEU A 395 -3.65 -18.14 23.80
N LYS A 396 -3.76 -18.96 22.74
CA LYS A 396 -5.02 -19.67 22.43
C LYS A 396 -5.48 -20.56 23.57
N HIS A 397 -4.54 -21.27 24.20
CA HIS A 397 -4.83 -22.12 25.34
C HIS A 397 -5.34 -21.30 26.53
N PHE A 398 -4.64 -20.23 26.91
CA PHE A 398 -5.05 -19.36 28.01
C PHE A 398 -6.42 -18.69 27.78
N VAL A 399 -6.68 -18.19 26.57
CA VAL A 399 -7.98 -17.61 26.22
C VAL A 399 -9.10 -18.64 26.38
N LYS A 400 -8.87 -19.88 25.91
CA LYS A 400 -9.86 -20.97 26.02
C LYS A 400 -10.10 -21.36 27.47
N GLU A 401 -9.06 -21.47 28.28
CA GLU A 401 -9.19 -21.76 29.71
C GLU A 401 -9.97 -20.66 30.44
N LEU A 402 -9.68 -19.39 30.15
CA LEU A 402 -10.43 -18.27 30.72
C LEU A 402 -11.92 -18.38 30.36
N MET A 403 -12.26 -18.60 29.09
CA MET A 403 -13.66 -18.70 28.64
C MET A 403 -14.45 -19.82 29.32
N LEU A 404 -13.82 -20.97 29.58
CA LEU A 404 -14.47 -22.09 30.30
C LEU A 404 -14.78 -21.75 31.78
N ASN A 405 -14.07 -20.77 32.34
CA ASN A 405 -14.18 -20.38 33.74
C ASN A 405 -15.00 -19.10 33.97
N ILE A 406 -15.54 -18.49 32.92
CA ILE A 406 -16.47 -17.36 33.04
C ILE A 406 -17.86 -17.92 33.44
N PRO A 407 -18.42 -17.51 34.59
CA PRO A 407 -19.78 -17.88 34.99
C PRO A 407 -20.85 -17.31 34.05
#